data_AF-A0A847VCT7-F1
#
_entry.id   AF-A0A847VCT7-F1
#
_cell.length_a   1.000
_cell.length_b   1.000
_cell.length_c   1.000
_cell.angle_alpha   90.00
_cell.angle_beta   90.00
_cell.angle_gamma   90.00
#
_symmetry.space_group_name_H-M   'P 1'
#
loop_
_entity.id
_entity.type
_entity.pdbx_description
1 polymer ?
#
loop_
_entity_poly.entity_id
_entity_poly.type
_entity_poly.pdbx_seq_one_letter_code
_entity_poly.pdbx_strand_id
1 'polypeptide(L)'
;MTLIERVLQNWSRYEMYTEISLLVAVIILSLITIYIFTKNRRILFLSSISFVIATLLNLLGIFLIDIFFDIPVSQTFRLIPVITHILLLTNLGLLVGIYNSKREYKRFKIGDIVKDYLDDSIKQSIFLALLGIATLLFVSLQTGAIISISIISTLISIWLTYWISKYILK
;
A
#
# COMPACT_ATOMS: atom_id res chain seq x y z
N MET A 1 -0.40 -25.00 19.59
CA MET A 1 -0.18 -24.46 18.23
C MET A 1 -0.05 -22.97 18.31
N THR A 2 1.05 -22.42 17.78
CA THR A 2 1.23 -20.97 17.72
C THR A 2 0.32 -20.36 16.64
N LEU A 3 0.00 -19.07 16.75
CA LEU A 3 -0.90 -18.38 15.82
C LEU A 3 -0.32 -18.39 14.38
N ILE A 4 1.01 -18.36 14.28
CA ILE A 4 1.76 -18.57 13.04
C ILE A 4 1.53 -19.97 12.45
N GLU A 5 1.47 -21.01 13.29
CA GLU A 5 1.16 -22.37 12.83
C GLU A 5 -0.28 -22.50 12.31
N ARG A 6 -1.27 -21.81 12.87
CA ARG A 6 -2.65 -21.83 12.33
C ARG A 6 -2.76 -21.15 10.97
N VAL A 7 -2.12 -19.99 10.80
CA VAL A 7 -2.08 -19.27 9.52
C VAL A 7 -1.33 -20.10 8.46
N LEU A 8 -0.22 -20.74 8.84
CA LEU A 8 0.57 -21.58 7.93
C LEU A 8 -0.05 -22.95 7.66
N GLN A 9 -0.81 -23.54 8.59
CA GLN A 9 -1.43 -24.85 8.40
C GLN A 9 -2.57 -24.85 7.39
N ASN A 10 -3.23 -23.71 7.20
CA ASN A 10 -4.27 -23.59 6.18
C ASN A 10 -3.68 -23.52 4.76
N TRP A 11 -2.36 -23.44 4.61
CA TRP A 11 -1.69 -23.14 3.34
C TRP A 11 -0.87 -24.33 2.85
N SER A 12 -1.03 -24.69 1.57
CA SER A 12 -0.07 -25.56 0.93
C SER A 12 1.24 -24.77 0.71
N ARG A 13 2.40 -25.44 0.85
CA ARG A 13 3.71 -24.82 0.60
C ARG A 13 3.77 -24.18 -0.80
N TYR A 14 3.16 -24.81 -1.80
CA TYR A 14 3.12 -24.32 -3.17
C TYR A 14 2.37 -22.99 -3.29
N GLU A 15 1.21 -22.87 -2.65
CA GLU A 15 0.42 -21.64 -2.68
C GLU A 15 1.17 -20.48 -2.03
N MET A 16 1.80 -20.73 -0.88
CA MET A 16 2.59 -19.75 -0.16
C MET A 16 3.75 -19.21 -1.02
N TYR A 17 4.50 -20.08 -1.69
CA TYR A 17 5.60 -19.65 -2.57
C TYR A 17 5.09 -18.86 -3.77
N THR A 18 3.97 -19.28 -4.37
CA THR A 18 3.38 -18.59 -5.51
C THR A 18 2.95 -17.18 -5.13
N GLU A 19 2.29 -17.01 -3.99
CA GLU A 19 1.83 -15.70 -3.51
C GLU A 19 2.99 -14.76 -3.20
N ILE A 20 3.99 -15.24 -2.47
CA ILE A 20 5.18 -14.46 -2.15
C ILE A 20 5.87 -14.05 -3.45
N SER A 21 5.98 -14.95 -4.43
CA SER A 21 6.60 -14.63 -5.72
C SER A 21 5.85 -13.56 -6.48
N LEU A 22 4.51 -13.59 -6.48
CA LEU A 22 3.66 -12.59 -7.12
C LEU A 22 3.78 -11.23 -6.43
N LEU A 23 3.73 -11.19 -5.10
CA LEU A 23 3.87 -9.95 -4.33
C LEU A 23 5.24 -9.32 -4.53
N VAL A 24 6.30 -10.13 -4.47
CA VAL A 24 7.66 -9.68 -4.75
C VAL A 24 7.78 -9.17 -6.18
N ALA A 25 7.18 -9.85 -7.16
CA ALA A 25 7.18 -9.38 -8.55
C ALA A 25 6.48 -8.01 -8.70
N VAL A 26 5.31 -7.81 -8.08
CA VAL A 26 4.59 -6.53 -8.10
C VAL A 26 5.42 -5.42 -7.48
N ILE A 27 6.05 -5.66 -6.32
CA ILE A 27 6.91 -4.68 -5.64
C ILE A 27 8.15 -4.36 -6.51
N ILE A 28 8.83 -5.37 -7.05
CA ILE A 28 10.02 -5.14 -7.87
C ILE A 28 9.67 -4.38 -9.16
N LEU A 29 8.63 -4.80 -9.89
CA LEU A 29 8.22 -4.15 -11.13
C LEU A 29 7.79 -2.70 -10.89
N SER A 30 7.05 -2.43 -9.81
CA SER A 30 6.65 -1.06 -9.45
C SER A 30 7.87 -0.20 -9.10
N LEU A 31 8.81 -0.69 -8.28
CA LEU A 31 10.03 0.04 -7.93
C LEU A 31 10.93 0.31 -9.15
N ILE A 32 11.09 -0.68 -10.05
CA ILE A 32 11.81 -0.50 -11.32
C ILE A 32 11.14 0.59 -12.14
N THR A 33 9.81 0.55 -12.28
CA THR A 33 9.05 1.55 -13.03
C THR A 33 9.25 2.94 -12.43
N ILE A 34 9.09 3.09 -11.11
CA ILE A 34 9.32 4.36 -10.41
C ILE A 34 10.73 4.88 -10.66
N TYR A 35 11.74 4.00 -10.61
CA TYR A 35 13.12 4.39 -10.88
C TYR A 35 13.35 4.83 -12.33
N ILE A 36 12.79 4.11 -13.30
CA ILE A 36 12.91 4.45 -14.73
C ILE A 36 12.31 5.85 -15.01
N PHE A 37 11.13 6.14 -14.45
CA PHE A 37 10.43 7.40 -14.70
C PHE A 37 11.04 8.59 -13.95
N THR A 38 11.50 8.40 -12.71
CA THR A 38 12.02 9.49 -11.89
C THR A 38 13.53 9.67 -12.01
N LYS A 39 14.29 8.59 -12.24
CA LYS A 39 15.75 8.52 -12.09
C LYS A 39 16.26 9.03 -10.74
N ASN A 40 15.40 9.10 -9.72
CA ASN A 40 15.70 9.73 -8.44
C ASN A 40 15.72 8.70 -7.31
N ARG A 41 16.89 8.53 -6.67
CA ARG A 41 17.08 7.57 -5.58
C ARG A 41 16.27 7.90 -4.33
N ARG A 42 15.98 9.18 -4.05
CA ARG A 42 15.19 9.58 -2.87
C ARG A 42 13.72 9.16 -3.00
N ILE A 43 13.14 9.34 -4.19
CA ILE A 43 11.77 8.89 -4.48
C ILE A 43 11.72 7.36 -4.45
N LEU A 44 12.68 6.68 -5.08
CA LEU A 44 12.78 5.22 -5.03
C LEU A 44 12.85 4.69 -3.59
N PHE A 45 13.68 5.30 -2.75
CA PHE A 45 13.84 4.91 -1.35
C PHE A 45 12.55 5.13 -0.55
N LEU A 46 11.90 6.29 -0.75
CA LEU A 46 10.59 6.57 -0.14
C LEU A 46 9.55 5.53 -0.56
N SER A 47 9.43 5.24 -1.86
CA SER A 47 8.50 4.21 -2.38
C SER A 47 8.78 2.82 -1.83
N SER A 48 10.05 2.46 -1.66
CA SER A 48 10.45 1.17 -1.07
C SER A 48 9.98 1.07 0.37
N ILE A 49 10.16 2.13 1.16
CA ILE A 49 9.66 2.20 2.54
C ILE A 49 8.14 2.09 2.58
N SER A 50 7.43 2.77 1.68
CA SER A 50 5.96 2.70 1.58
C SER A 50 5.45 1.28 1.39
N PHE A 51 6.06 0.50 0.49
CA PHE A 51 5.66 -0.90 0.27
C PHE A 51 5.95 -1.79 1.48
N VAL A 52 7.08 -1.58 2.17
CA VAL A 52 7.39 -2.32 3.40
C VAL A 52 6.37 -2.01 4.48
N ILE A 53 6.04 -0.74 4.70
CA ILE A 53 5.03 -0.30 5.66
C ILE A 53 3.67 -0.94 5.34
N ALA A 54 3.24 -0.89 4.07
CA ALA A 54 1.99 -1.49 3.66
C ALA A 54 1.93 -3.00 3.89
N THR A 55 3.03 -3.72 3.61
CA THR A 55 3.13 -5.15 3.86
C THR A 55 2.99 -5.46 5.36
N LEU A 56 3.66 -4.70 6.23
CA LEU A 56 3.56 -4.87 7.67
C LEU A 56 2.13 -4.58 8.16
N LEU A 57 1.48 -3.53 7.64
CA LEU A 57 0.11 -3.19 8.01
C LEU A 57 -0.90 -4.24 7.55
N ASN A 58 -0.72 -4.84 6.37
CA ASN A 58 -1.56 -5.94 5.90
C ASN A 58 -1.45 -7.15 6.84
N LEU A 59 -0.24 -7.54 7.24
CA LEU A 59 -0.02 -8.64 8.18
C LEU A 59 -0.67 -8.36 9.54
N LEU A 60 -0.50 -7.14 10.07
CA LEU A 60 -1.15 -6.72 11.31
C LEU A 60 -2.67 -6.72 11.19
N GLY A 61 -3.22 -6.24 10.07
CA GLY A 61 -4.66 -6.22 9.82
C GLY A 61 -5.29 -7.61 9.79
N ILE A 62 -4.64 -8.56 9.10
CA ILE A 62 -5.08 -9.96 9.07
C ILE A 62 -5.06 -10.55 10.48
N PHE A 63 -3.99 -10.32 11.23
CA PHE A 63 -3.84 -10.81 12.60
C PHE A 63 -4.92 -10.24 13.55
N LEU A 64 -5.24 -8.96 13.43
CA LEU A 64 -6.28 -8.31 14.23
C LEU A 64 -7.67 -8.88 13.92
N ILE A 65 -7.97 -9.20 12.65
CA ILE A 65 -9.27 -9.76 12.29
C ILE A 65 -9.46 -11.17 12.85
N ASP A 66 -8.44 -12.02 12.78
CA ASP A 66 -8.48 -13.37 13.35
C ASP A 66 -8.75 -13.32 14.86
N ILE A 67 -8.08 -12.42 15.60
CA ILE A 67 -8.21 -12.33 17.06
C ILE A 67 -9.52 -11.68 17.51
N PHE A 68 -9.89 -10.54 16.92
CA PHE A 68 -11.00 -9.73 17.45
C PHE A 68 -12.35 -10.09 16.87
N PHE A 69 -12.40 -10.64 15.66
CA PHE A 69 -13.65 -10.90 14.94
C PHE A 69 -13.90 -12.39 14.66
N ASP A 70 -12.95 -13.27 15.02
CA ASP A 70 -13.03 -14.73 14.82
C ASP A 70 -13.41 -15.12 13.37
N ILE A 71 -13.00 -14.28 12.40
CA ILE A 71 -13.27 -14.52 10.99
C ILE A 71 -12.19 -15.48 10.47
N PRO A 72 -12.57 -16.67 9.95
CA PRO A 72 -11.59 -17.63 9.48
C PRO A 72 -10.81 -17.05 8.29
N VAL A 73 -9.48 -17.01 8.45
CA VAL A 73 -8.55 -16.59 7.40
C VAL A 73 -8.59 -17.63 6.27
N SER A 74 -9.34 -17.29 5.23
CA SER A 74 -9.51 -18.12 4.03
C SER A 74 -8.60 -17.64 2.89
N GLN A 75 -8.62 -18.37 1.78
CA GLN A 75 -7.86 -18.02 0.59
C GLN A 75 -8.21 -16.64 0.00
N THR A 76 -9.35 -16.05 0.34
CA THR A 76 -9.71 -14.70 -0.18
C THR A 76 -8.92 -13.58 0.52
N PHE A 77 -8.40 -13.79 1.73
CA PHE A 77 -7.55 -12.82 2.43
C PHE A 77 -6.21 -12.57 1.70
N ARG A 78 -5.84 -13.46 0.78
CA ARG A 78 -4.73 -13.31 -0.18
C ARG A 78 -4.84 -12.06 -1.05
N LEU A 79 -6.05 -11.56 -1.26
CA LEU A 79 -6.29 -10.35 -2.06
C LEU A 79 -5.91 -9.06 -1.33
N ILE A 80 -5.83 -9.08 0.01
CA ILE A 80 -5.50 -7.89 0.80
C ILE A 80 -4.20 -7.23 0.32
N PRO A 81 -3.05 -7.93 0.30
CA PRO A 81 -1.82 -7.30 -0.13
C PRO A 81 -1.88 -6.85 -1.58
N VAL A 82 -2.54 -7.57 -2.48
CA VAL A 82 -2.70 -7.15 -3.89
C VAL A 82 -3.46 -5.83 -3.99
N ILE A 83 -4.63 -5.72 -3.35
CA ILE A 83 -5.45 -4.52 -3.36
C ILE A 83 -4.68 -3.35 -2.73
N THR A 84 -4.10 -3.54 -1.54
CA THR A 84 -3.32 -2.49 -0.86
C THR A 84 -2.18 -1.97 -1.73
N HIS A 85 -1.43 -2.86 -2.40
CA HIS A 85 -0.29 -2.44 -3.22
C HIS A 85 -0.74 -1.70 -4.49
N ILE A 86 -1.86 -2.09 -5.12
CA ILE A 86 -2.42 -1.37 -6.26
C ILE A 86 -2.86 0.04 -5.84
N LEU A 87 -3.59 0.16 -4.73
CA LEU A 87 -4.07 1.47 -4.24
C LEU A 87 -2.92 2.35 -3.75
N LEU A 88 -1.87 1.77 -3.17
CA LEU A 88 -0.67 2.51 -2.81
C LEU A 88 0.12 2.96 -4.04
N LEU A 89 0.18 2.13 -5.08
CA LEU A 89 0.86 2.45 -6.33
C LEU A 89 0.24 3.66 -7.02
N THR A 90 -1.08 3.85 -6.96
CA THR A 90 -1.71 5.07 -7.51
C THR A 90 -1.27 6.32 -6.74
N ASN A 91 -1.08 6.24 -5.42
CA ASN A 91 -0.56 7.35 -4.62
C ASN A 91 0.90 7.68 -4.96
N LEU A 92 1.74 6.65 -5.05
CA LEU A 92 3.13 6.82 -5.49
C LEU A 92 3.21 7.32 -6.94
N GLY A 93 2.25 6.93 -7.79
CA GLY A 93 2.09 7.45 -9.14
C GLY A 93 1.84 8.96 -9.16
N LEU A 94 1.01 9.50 -8.25
CA LEU A 94 0.80 10.94 -8.10
C LEU A 94 2.10 11.66 -7.71
N LEU A 95 2.85 11.11 -6.76
CA LEU A 95 4.16 11.65 -6.37
C LEU A 95 5.14 11.68 -7.56
N VAL A 96 5.23 10.59 -8.32
CA VAL A 96 6.07 10.49 -9.53
C VAL A 96 5.61 11.48 -10.59
N GLY A 97 4.30 11.64 -10.78
CA GLY A 97 3.70 12.60 -11.71
C GLY A 97 4.06 14.04 -11.36
N ILE A 98 3.90 14.44 -10.10
CA ILE A 98 4.30 15.78 -9.59
C ILE A 98 5.79 16.01 -9.78
N TYR A 99 6.63 15.02 -9.47
CA TYR A 99 8.06 15.14 -9.66
C TYR A 99 8.43 15.37 -11.13
N ASN A 100 7.84 14.58 -12.04
CA ASN A 100 8.13 14.66 -13.45
C ASN A 100 7.60 15.94 -14.11
N SER A 101 6.46 16.46 -13.66
CA SER A 101 5.94 17.75 -14.17
C SER A 101 6.81 18.93 -13.72
N LYS A 102 7.45 18.83 -12.54
CA LYS A 102 8.22 19.95 -11.97
C LYS A 102 9.72 19.92 -12.20
N ARG A 103 10.30 18.76 -12.50
CA ARG A 103 11.77 18.59 -12.62
C ARG A 103 12.42 19.47 -13.69
N GLU A 104 11.66 19.92 -14.68
CA GLU A 104 12.15 20.74 -15.81
C GLU A 104 12.09 22.25 -15.55
N TYR A 105 11.46 22.69 -14.45
CA TYR A 105 11.41 24.12 -14.11
C TYR A 105 12.77 24.63 -13.62
N LYS A 106 13.14 25.83 -14.09
CA LYS A 106 14.34 26.54 -13.61
C LYS A 106 14.19 26.79 -12.09
N ARG A 107 15.19 26.35 -11.31
CA ARG A 107 15.29 26.45 -9.83
C ARG A 107 14.39 25.49 -9.03
N PHE A 108 13.92 24.40 -9.63
CA PHE A 108 13.21 23.35 -8.90
C PHE A 108 14.02 22.80 -7.71
N LYS A 109 13.41 22.78 -6.51
CA LYS A 109 13.92 22.02 -5.37
C LYS A 109 13.00 20.85 -5.10
N ILE A 110 13.59 19.68 -4.81
CA ILE A 110 12.81 18.46 -4.58
C ILE A 110 11.83 18.62 -3.40
N GLY A 111 12.16 19.42 -2.39
CA GLY A 111 11.25 19.71 -1.27
C GLY A 111 9.96 20.44 -1.66
N ASP A 112 9.93 21.12 -2.81
CA ASP A 112 8.75 21.84 -3.28
C ASP A 112 7.61 20.87 -3.68
N ILE A 113 7.90 19.58 -3.91
CA ILE A 113 6.88 18.58 -4.24
C ILE A 113 6.09 18.09 -3.02
N VAL A 114 6.60 18.31 -1.80
CA VAL A 114 5.97 17.80 -0.57
C VAL A 114 4.62 18.46 -0.31
N LYS A 115 4.46 19.74 -0.67
CA LYS A 115 3.18 20.46 -0.52
C LYS A 115 2.12 19.93 -1.48
N ASP A 116 2.46 19.79 -2.75
CA ASP A 116 1.52 19.26 -3.75
C ASP A 116 1.17 17.81 -3.46
N TYR A 117 2.16 17.01 -3.02
CA TYR A 117 1.92 15.63 -2.63
C TYR A 117 0.98 15.49 -1.43
N LEU A 118 0.96 16.47 -0.50
CA LEU A 118 -0.04 16.50 0.58
C LEU A 118 -1.46 16.64 0.01
N ASP A 119 -1.66 17.62 -0.86
CA ASP A 119 -2.98 17.92 -1.43
C ASP A 119 -3.56 16.70 -2.17
N ASP A 120 -2.73 16.05 -2.99
CA ASP A 120 -3.11 14.85 -3.72
C ASP A 120 -3.32 13.63 -2.79
N SER A 121 -2.52 13.51 -1.73
CA SER A 121 -2.72 12.45 -0.72
C SER A 121 -4.01 12.64 0.08
N ILE A 122 -4.42 13.88 0.35
CA ILE A 122 -5.72 14.20 0.97
C ILE A 122 -6.86 13.79 0.03
N LYS A 123 -6.82 14.20 -1.25
CA LYS A 123 -7.83 13.84 -2.24
C LYS A 123 -7.97 12.34 -2.39
N GLN A 124 -6.85 11.62 -2.47
CA GLN A 124 -6.87 10.17 -2.55
C GLN A 124 -7.41 9.53 -1.28
N SER A 125 -7.08 10.05 -0.10
CA SER A 125 -7.61 9.54 1.17
C SER A 125 -9.14 9.69 1.24
N ILE A 126 -9.67 10.83 0.81
CA ILE A 126 -11.11 11.08 0.72
C ILE A 126 -11.74 10.09 -0.27
N PHE A 127 -11.15 9.93 -1.46
CA PHE A 127 -11.64 8.97 -2.45
C PHE A 127 -11.68 7.54 -1.90
N LEU A 128 -10.60 7.09 -1.24
CA LEU A 128 -10.53 5.75 -0.65
C LEU A 128 -11.54 5.54 0.48
N ALA A 129 -11.76 6.55 1.32
CA ALA A 129 -12.77 6.49 2.38
C ALA A 129 -14.19 6.37 1.80
N LEU A 130 -14.52 7.19 0.79
CA LEU A 130 -15.81 7.13 0.11
C LEU A 130 -16.00 5.80 -0.62
N LEU A 131 -14.96 5.31 -1.30
CA LEU A 131 -14.98 4.00 -1.96
C LEU A 131 -15.22 2.88 -0.94
N GLY A 132 -14.57 2.92 0.22
CA GLY A 132 -14.78 1.98 1.30
C GLY A 132 -16.21 1.98 1.81
N ILE A 133 -16.75 3.16 2.15
CA ILE A 133 -18.13 3.28 2.62
C ILE A 133 -19.12 2.76 1.56
N ALA A 134 -18.94 3.16 0.30
CA ALA A 134 -19.81 2.74 -0.79
C ALA A 134 -19.78 1.22 -1.02
N THR A 135 -18.61 0.60 -0.95
CA THR A 135 -18.46 -0.85 -1.18
C THR A 135 -18.93 -1.70 0.00
N LEU A 136 -18.70 -1.24 1.23
CA LEU A 136 -19.06 -1.98 2.44
C LEU A 136 -20.57 -2.24 2.59
N LEU A 137 -21.42 -1.42 1.98
CA LEU A 137 -22.88 -1.57 2.02
C LEU A 137 -23.40 -2.79 1.23
N PHE A 138 -22.62 -3.35 0.31
CA PHE A 138 -23.10 -4.34 -0.66
C PHE A 138 -22.35 -5.69 -0.59
N VAL A 139 -21.46 -5.87 0.39
CA VAL A 139 -20.57 -7.03 0.44
C VAL A 139 -20.81 -7.90 1.67
N SER A 140 -20.44 -9.18 1.57
CA SER A 140 -20.46 -10.11 2.70
C SER A 140 -19.52 -9.64 3.82
N LEU A 141 -19.73 -10.12 5.05
CA LEU A 141 -18.86 -9.78 6.19
C LEU A 141 -17.39 -10.08 5.92
N GLN A 142 -17.09 -11.23 5.30
CA GLN A 142 -15.73 -11.64 4.97
C GLN A 142 -15.10 -10.73 3.89
N THR A 143 -15.86 -10.42 2.84
CA THR A 143 -15.40 -9.50 1.78
C THR A 143 -15.23 -8.08 2.31
N GLY A 144 -16.13 -7.64 3.20
CA GLY A 144 -16.06 -6.34 3.86
C GLY A 144 -14.83 -6.20 4.75
N ALA A 145 -14.46 -7.26 5.48
CA ALA A 145 -13.22 -7.33 6.25
C ALA A 145 -11.97 -7.15 5.36
N ILE A 146 -11.90 -7.86 4.22
CA ILE A 146 -10.79 -7.76 3.26
C ILE A 146 -10.66 -6.34 2.71
N ILE A 147 -11.77 -5.75 2.27
CA ILE A 147 -11.80 -4.37 1.75
C ILE A 147 -11.38 -3.38 2.82
N SER A 148 -11.89 -3.55 4.05
CA SER A 148 -11.58 -2.66 5.18
C SER A 148 -10.10 -2.69 5.54
N ILE A 149 -9.49 -3.88 5.70
CA ILE A 149 -8.05 -3.99 5.96
C ILE A 149 -7.27 -3.32 4.83
N SER A 150 -7.64 -3.58 3.58
CA SER A 150 -6.90 -3.07 2.43
C SER A 150 -6.93 -1.54 2.37
N ILE A 151 -8.10 -0.93 2.56
CA ILE A 151 -8.27 0.52 2.57
C ILE A 151 -7.57 1.16 3.77
N ILE A 152 -7.76 0.62 4.98
CA ILE A 152 -7.13 1.16 6.19
C ILE A 152 -5.60 1.06 6.09
N SER A 153 -5.07 -0.09 5.66
CA SER A 153 -3.63 -0.28 5.47
C SER A 153 -3.07 0.67 4.43
N THR A 154 -3.82 0.91 3.34
CA THR A 154 -3.43 1.89 2.32
C THR A 154 -3.42 3.30 2.89
N LEU A 155 -4.48 3.73 3.58
CA LEU A 155 -4.58 5.07 4.16
C LEU A 155 -3.44 5.34 5.14
N ILE A 156 -3.19 4.42 6.08
CA ILE A 156 -2.09 4.54 7.03
C ILE A 156 -0.75 4.60 6.29
N SER A 157 -0.56 3.78 5.25
CA SER A 157 0.65 3.80 4.43
C SER A 157 0.86 5.12 3.69
N ILE A 158 -0.20 5.71 3.13
CA ILE A 158 -0.15 7.03 2.46
C ILE A 158 0.29 8.10 3.46
N TRP A 159 -0.34 8.14 4.64
CA TRP A 159 0.00 9.12 5.66
C TRP A 159 1.43 8.94 6.16
N LEU A 160 1.84 7.72 6.50
CA LEU A 160 3.23 7.46 6.90
C LEU A 160 4.23 7.83 5.81
N THR A 161 3.92 7.54 4.54
CA THR A 161 4.74 7.92 3.39
C THR A 161 4.89 9.44 3.31
N TYR A 162 3.78 10.19 3.41
CA TYR A 162 3.82 11.65 3.44
C TYR A 162 4.63 12.20 4.63
N TRP A 163 4.47 11.63 5.83
CA TRP A 163 5.23 12.05 6.99
C TRP A 163 6.73 11.83 6.79
N ILE A 164 7.12 10.66 6.26
CA ILE A 164 8.51 10.30 5.97
C ILE A 164 9.07 11.16 4.83
N SER A 165 8.24 11.52 3.84
CA SER A 165 8.64 12.33 2.69
C SER A 165 9.15 13.71 3.11
N LYS A 166 8.64 14.29 4.20
CA LYS A 166 9.13 15.56 4.77
C LYS A 166 10.59 15.52 5.18
N TYR A 167 11.10 14.35 5.55
CA TYR A 167 12.49 14.15 5.97
C TYR A 167 13.38 13.73 4.80
N ILE A 168 12.90 12.85 3.93
CA ILE A 168 13.68 12.30 2.82
C ILE A 168 13.81 13.30 1.65
N LEU A 169 12.76 14.08 1.38
CA LEU A 169 12.70 15.01 0.24
C LEU A 169 13.10 16.44 0.62
N LYS A 170 13.77 16.63 1.76
CA LYS A 170 14.28 17.94 2.18
C LYS A 170 15.48 18.40 1.36
#